data_AF-A0A7X8VYR7-F1
#
_entry.id   AF-A0A7X8VYR7-F1
#
_cell.length_a   1.000
_cell.length_b   1.000
_cell.length_c   1.000
_cell.angle_alpha   90.00
_cell.angle_beta   90.00
_cell.angle_gamma   90.00
#
_symmetry.space_group_name_H-M   'P 1'
#
loop_
_entity.id
_entity.type
_entity.pdbx_description
1 polymer ?
#
loop_
_entity_poly.entity_id
_entity_poly.type
_entity_poly.pdbx_seq_one_letter_code
_entity_poly.pdbx_strand_id
1 'polypeptide(L)'
;PSPRSALSQLETPSPDSVSPELPEAAAPDSSAGLSSMSIKGILGTRLLLAEGPGGLVIVDLRAARQRIIFEKLLKNLQNSKVERQQLLLPLTLNLSPEESKFLAGSLAHFQSLGFYLEPFGGNTYIITAVPASLPGQDYASILRDIIDDMRTSNLTNRQNAIHLAQIACRHAVRSTAVPNADEQKYILQELIHCEMPYTCPNGNPTMVHITYSELEKRFKA
;
A
#
# COMPACT_ATOMS: atom_id res chain seq x y z
N PRO A 1 36.98 -10.57 -57.39
CA PRO A 1 38.08 -9.59 -57.21
C PRO A 1 37.53 -8.25 -56.71
N SER A 2 37.71 -8.02 -55.41
CA SER A 2 37.18 -6.88 -54.63
C SER A 2 37.84 -5.54 -54.98
N PRO A 3 37.14 -4.42 -54.73
CA PRO A 3 37.81 -3.20 -54.31
C PRO A 3 37.30 -2.68 -52.95
N ARG A 4 38.20 -1.91 -52.32
CA ARG A 4 38.18 -1.34 -50.96
C ARG A 4 37.24 -0.14 -50.77
N SER A 5 36.91 0.11 -49.50
CA SER A 5 36.82 1.41 -48.77
C SER A 5 35.54 1.45 -47.91
N ALA A 6 35.46 2.06 -46.74
CA ALA A 6 36.38 2.67 -45.78
C ALA A 6 35.56 2.92 -44.49
N LEU A 7 36.25 3.06 -43.35
CA LEU A 7 35.86 3.84 -42.15
C LEU A 7 34.55 3.48 -41.41
N SER A 8 34.69 3.03 -40.16
CA SER A 8 34.49 3.91 -38.99
C SER A 8 34.57 3.08 -37.71
N GLN A 9 35.51 3.43 -36.86
CA GLN A 9 35.52 3.06 -35.45
C GLN A 9 34.30 3.70 -34.78
N LEU A 10 33.64 2.97 -33.90
CA LEU A 10 32.93 3.51 -32.73
C LEU A 10 32.92 2.41 -31.68
N GLU A 11 33.56 2.73 -30.56
CA GLU A 11 33.76 1.93 -29.37
C GLU A 11 32.43 1.51 -28.74
N THR A 12 32.41 0.30 -28.22
CA THR A 12 31.34 -0.21 -27.36
C THR A 12 31.43 0.44 -25.98
N PRO A 13 30.36 1.08 -25.45
CA PRO A 13 30.30 1.32 -24.02
C PRO A 13 29.82 0.05 -23.30
N SER A 14 30.59 -0.34 -22.30
CA SER A 14 30.25 -1.33 -21.27
C SER A 14 29.01 -0.91 -20.48
N PRO A 15 28.12 -1.85 -20.08
CA PRO A 15 27.00 -1.51 -19.22
C PRO A 15 27.49 -1.47 -17.78
N ASP A 16 27.86 -0.27 -17.30
CA ASP A 16 27.95 0.00 -15.88
C ASP A 16 26.54 -0.09 -15.28
N SER A 17 26.25 -1.25 -14.70
CA SER A 17 25.08 -1.50 -13.87
C SER A 17 25.27 -0.82 -12.51
N VAL A 18 24.97 0.47 -12.43
CA VAL A 18 24.80 1.16 -11.15
C VAL A 18 23.43 0.77 -10.58
N SER A 19 23.41 -0.28 -9.77
CA SER A 19 22.29 -0.53 -8.86
C SER A 19 22.37 0.50 -7.72
N PRO A 20 21.29 1.19 -7.34
CA PRO A 20 21.32 2.04 -6.17
C PRO A 20 21.35 1.14 -4.92
N GLU A 21 22.50 1.12 -4.24
CA GLU A 21 22.66 0.56 -2.89
C GLU A 21 21.76 1.34 -1.92
N LEU A 22 20.78 0.64 -1.33
CA LEU A 22 20.04 1.11 -0.16
C LEU A 22 21.02 1.15 1.03
N PRO A 23 21.09 2.26 1.79
CA PRO A 23 21.94 2.30 2.97
C PRO A 23 21.42 1.33 4.04
N GLU A 24 22.31 0.43 4.45
CA GLU A 24 22.17 -0.53 5.55
C GLU A 24 22.20 0.21 6.89
N ALA A 25 21.13 0.96 7.18
CA ALA A 25 20.87 1.46 8.52
C ALA A 25 20.13 0.36 9.28
N ALA A 26 20.81 -0.22 10.28
CA ALA A 26 20.27 -1.25 11.16
C ALA A 26 18.84 -0.90 11.62
N ALA A 27 17.89 -1.75 11.22
CA ALA A 27 16.53 -1.73 11.71
C ALA A 27 16.56 -1.88 13.24
N PRO A 28 16.03 -0.93 14.02
CA PRO A 28 15.93 -1.12 15.47
C PRO A 28 14.94 -2.24 15.77
N ASP A 29 15.30 -3.12 16.70
CA ASP A 29 14.46 -4.23 17.16
C ASP A 29 13.02 -3.77 17.41
N SER A 30 12.09 -4.45 16.73
CA SER A 30 10.76 -3.99 16.33
C SER A 30 9.74 -3.81 17.45
N SER A 31 10.09 -3.95 18.73
CA SER A 31 9.20 -3.66 19.85
C SER A 31 9.75 -2.61 20.83
N ALA A 32 11.07 -2.53 20.98
CA ALA A 32 11.71 -1.53 21.84
C ALA A 32 11.77 -0.13 21.19
N GLY A 33 11.80 -0.07 19.85
CA GLY A 33 11.92 1.18 19.09
C GLY A 33 10.73 2.14 19.27
N LEU A 34 9.51 1.64 19.45
CA LEU A 34 8.30 2.45 19.65
C LEU A 34 8.29 3.21 20.97
N SER A 35 8.69 2.55 22.07
CA SER A 35 8.75 3.16 23.40
C SER A 35 9.77 4.30 23.48
N SER A 36 10.73 4.33 22.57
CA SER A 36 11.73 5.39 22.43
C SER A 36 11.37 6.49 21.43
N MET A 37 10.27 6.37 20.68
CA MET A 37 9.91 7.38 19.66
C MET A 37 9.01 8.48 20.23
N SER A 38 9.47 9.74 20.10
CA SER A 38 8.72 10.94 20.48
C SER A 38 8.18 11.64 19.24
N ILE A 39 6.86 11.62 19.04
CA ILE A 39 6.22 12.35 17.93
C ILE A 39 6.39 13.86 18.16
N LYS A 40 6.96 14.56 17.18
CA LYS A 40 7.19 16.02 17.22
C LYS A 40 6.14 16.81 16.46
N GLY A 41 5.52 16.22 15.44
CA GLY A 41 4.44 16.84 14.70
C GLY A 41 4.20 16.24 13.33
N ILE A 42 3.34 16.91 12.56
CA ILE A 42 3.03 16.57 11.18
C ILE A 42 3.43 17.72 10.28
N LEU A 43 4.10 17.40 9.18
CA LEU A 43 4.34 18.32 8.08
C LEU A 43 3.27 18.11 6.99
N GLY A 44 2.41 19.11 6.81
CA GLY A 44 1.25 19.03 5.93
C GLY A 44 0.22 18.03 6.43
N THR A 45 -0.14 17.06 5.58
CA THR A 45 -1.10 15.97 5.90
C THR A 45 -0.48 14.58 5.73
N ARG A 46 0.80 14.51 5.35
CA ARG A 46 1.43 13.29 4.84
C ARG A 46 2.63 12.81 5.67
N LEU A 47 3.43 13.71 6.22
CA LEU A 47 4.69 13.33 6.87
C LEU A 47 4.59 13.50 8.37
N LEU A 48 4.72 12.40 9.11
CA LEU A 48 4.84 12.40 10.55
C LEU A 48 6.32 12.51 10.92
N LEU A 49 6.65 13.45 11.80
CA LEU A 49 8.00 13.64 12.34
C LEU A 49 8.05 13.05 13.73
N ALA A 50 8.98 12.13 13.96
CA ALA A 50 9.27 11.55 15.26
C ALA A 50 10.77 11.58 15.52
N GLU A 51 11.15 11.74 16.78
CA GLU A 51 12.53 11.55 17.23
C GLU A 51 12.67 10.13 17.76
N GLY A 52 13.58 9.35 17.20
CA GLY A 52 13.90 7.99 17.65
C GLY A 52 15.31 7.90 18.23
N PRO A 53 15.73 6.71 18.68
CA PRO A 53 17.07 6.50 19.21
C PRO A 53 18.10 6.66 18.07
N GLY A 54 18.75 7.83 18.03
CA GLY A 54 19.83 8.13 17.08
C GLY A 54 19.51 9.21 16.04
N GLY A 55 18.29 9.77 16.01
CA GLY A 55 17.98 10.88 15.10
C GLY A 55 16.50 11.08 14.77
N LEU A 56 16.26 11.75 13.65
CA LEU A 56 14.94 12.08 13.14
C LEU A 56 14.39 10.93 12.30
N VAL A 57 13.19 10.47 12.64
CA VAL A 57 12.40 9.50 11.88
C VAL A 57 11.27 10.24 11.19
N ILE A 58 11.19 10.11 9.86
CA ILE A 58 10.14 10.69 9.04
C ILE A 58 9.30 9.54 8.50
N VAL A 59 8.01 9.51 8.83
CA VAL A 59 7.07 8.47 8.36
C VAL A 59 6.11 9.07 7.35
N ASP A 60 6.01 8.45 6.17
CA ASP A 60 4.98 8.74 5.19
C ASP A 60 3.68 8.05 5.58
N LEU A 61 2.74 8.83 6.10
CA LEU A 61 1.44 8.35 6.60
C LEU A 61 0.60 7.68 5.50
N ARG A 62 0.73 8.10 4.24
CA ARG A 62 0.00 7.46 3.14
C ARG A 62 0.58 6.08 2.87
N ALA A 63 1.90 5.99 2.72
CA ALA A 63 2.60 4.73 2.49
C ALA A 63 2.42 3.76 3.68
N ALA A 64 2.47 4.28 4.91
CA ALA A 64 2.26 3.52 6.13
C ALA A 64 0.85 2.91 6.20
N ARG A 65 -0.21 3.72 5.99
CA ARG A 65 -1.59 3.23 5.94
C ARG A 65 -1.76 2.16 4.85
N GLN A 66 -1.14 2.36 3.69
CA GLN A 66 -1.17 1.36 2.62
C GLN A 66 -0.53 0.03 3.07
N ARG A 67 0.67 0.08 3.66
CA ARG A 67 1.35 -1.11 4.20
C ARG A 67 0.48 -1.84 5.23
N ILE A 68 -0.07 -1.11 6.21
CA ILE A 68 -0.91 -1.68 7.27
C ILE A 68 -2.16 -2.38 6.69
N ILE A 69 -2.90 -1.70 5.82
CA ILE A 69 -4.12 -2.26 5.21
C ILE A 69 -3.78 -3.48 4.36
N PHE A 70 -2.73 -3.39 3.54
CA PHE A 70 -2.32 -4.48 2.67
C PHE A 70 -1.93 -5.74 3.45
N GLU A 71 -1.18 -5.61 4.54
CA GLU A 71 -0.83 -6.79 5.35
C GLU A 71 -2.02 -7.40 6.07
N LYS A 72 -2.97 -6.59 6.54
CA LYS A 72 -4.23 -7.11 7.09
C LYS A 72 -5.03 -7.88 6.02
N LEU A 73 -5.05 -7.38 4.78
CA LEU A 73 -5.66 -8.08 3.65
C LEU A 73 -4.92 -9.37 3.29
N LEU A 74 -3.59 -9.39 3.35
CA LEU A 74 -2.81 -10.62 3.14
C LEU A 74 -3.08 -11.67 4.23
N LYS A 75 -3.19 -11.25 5.49
CA LYS A 75 -3.57 -12.13 6.60
C LYS A 75 -4.93 -12.78 6.35
N ASN A 76 -5.90 -12.03 5.81
CA ASN A 76 -7.19 -12.59 5.41
C ASN A 76 -7.08 -13.71 4.36
N LEU A 77 -6.13 -13.62 3.42
CA LEU A 77 -5.91 -14.67 2.41
C LEU A 77 -5.30 -15.95 2.98
N GLN A 78 -4.52 -15.83 4.05
CA GLN A 78 -3.80 -16.94 4.67
C GLN A 78 -4.65 -17.64 5.75
N ASN A 79 -5.61 -16.92 6.34
CA ASN A 79 -6.39 -17.40 7.48
C ASN A 79 -7.68 -18.12 7.04
N SER A 80 -8.07 -19.14 7.81
CA SER A 80 -9.38 -19.81 7.62
C SER A 80 -10.56 -18.92 7.98
N LYS A 81 -10.34 -17.92 8.85
CA LYS A 81 -11.36 -16.95 9.26
C LYS A 81 -10.96 -15.56 8.74
N VAL A 82 -11.72 -15.07 7.77
CA VAL A 82 -11.54 -13.75 7.17
C VAL A 82 -12.09 -12.67 8.11
N GLU A 83 -11.25 -11.73 8.51
CA GLU A 83 -11.66 -10.59 9.32
C GLU A 83 -12.43 -9.58 8.48
N ARG A 84 -13.68 -9.33 8.88
CA ARG A 84 -14.62 -8.47 8.16
C ARG A 84 -15.53 -7.73 9.13
N GLN A 85 -15.96 -6.54 8.72
CA GLN A 85 -16.98 -5.75 9.36
C GLN A 85 -18.30 -5.93 8.62
N GLN A 86 -19.31 -6.43 9.31
CA GLN A 86 -20.68 -6.43 8.79
C GLN A 86 -21.20 -5.00 8.74
N LEU A 87 -21.82 -4.62 7.62
CA LEU A 87 -22.46 -3.32 7.51
C LEU A 87 -23.76 -3.31 8.29
N LEU A 88 -24.01 -2.23 9.05
CA LEU A 88 -25.27 -2.02 9.76
C LEU A 88 -26.45 -1.94 8.79
N LEU A 89 -26.21 -1.30 7.64
CA LEU A 89 -27.15 -1.20 6.53
C LEU A 89 -26.44 -1.74 5.28
N PRO A 90 -27.00 -2.76 4.62
CA PRO A 90 -26.45 -3.23 3.36
C PRO A 90 -26.46 -2.12 2.30
N LEU A 91 -25.42 -2.08 1.47
CA LEU A 91 -25.27 -1.07 0.42
C LEU A 91 -25.52 -1.68 -0.95
N THR A 92 -26.24 -0.96 -1.81
CA THR A 92 -26.49 -1.40 -3.18
C THR A 92 -25.36 -0.97 -4.12
N LEU A 93 -24.81 -1.93 -4.85
CA LEU A 93 -23.79 -1.74 -5.88
C LEU A 93 -24.39 -2.03 -7.25
N ASN A 94 -24.66 -0.98 -8.03
CA ASN A 94 -25.06 -1.10 -9.42
C ASN A 94 -23.83 -1.06 -10.33
N LEU A 95 -23.72 -2.04 -11.22
CA LEU A 95 -22.61 -2.22 -12.14
C LEU A 95 -23.09 -2.21 -13.60
N SER A 96 -22.17 -1.95 -14.53
CA SER A 96 -22.38 -2.23 -15.94
C SER A 96 -22.44 -3.76 -16.20
N PRO A 97 -22.98 -4.22 -17.34
CA PRO A 97 -22.99 -5.64 -17.69
C PRO A 97 -21.59 -6.26 -17.68
N GLU A 98 -20.57 -5.51 -18.11
CA GLU A 98 -19.19 -5.99 -18.18
C GLU A 98 -18.56 -6.11 -16.78
N GLU A 99 -18.76 -5.11 -15.92
CA GLU A 99 -18.32 -5.12 -14.52
C GLU A 99 -19.01 -6.23 -13.73
N SER A 100 -20.32 -6.42 -13.91
CA SER A 100 -21.09 -7.49 -13.27
C SER A 100 -20.56 -8.87 -13.66
N LYS A 101 -20.27 -9.09 -14.94
CA LYS A 101 -19.69 -10.34 -15.44
C LYS A 101 -18.29 -10.60 -14.86
N PHE A 102 -17.46 -9.56 -14.77
CA PHE A 102 -16.14 -9.66 -14.14
C PHE A 102 -16.25 -10.00 -12.65
N LEU A 103 -17.13 -9.29 -11.92
CA LEU A 103 -17.33 -9.51 -10.49
C LEU A 103 -17.84 -10.93 -10.22
N ALA A 104 -18.80 -11.43 -11.00
CA ALA A 104 -19.31 -12.79 -10.88
C ALA A 104 -18.19 -13.85 -10.97
N GLY A 105 -17.24 -13.67 -11.90
CA GLY A 105 -16.09 -14.57 -12.06
C GLY A 105 -14.99 -14.41 -11.01
N SER A 106 -14.98 -13.31 -10.26
CA SER A 106 -13.95 -12.98 -9.26
C SER A 106 -14.47 -12.92 -7.83
N LEU A 107 -15.75 -13.22 -7.60
CA LEU A 107 -16.45 -13.08 -6.32
C LEU A 107 -15.71 -13.79 -5.16
N ALA A 108 -15.16 -14.98 -5.42
CA ALA A 108 -14.36 -15.71 -4.44
C ALA A 108 -13.10 -14.95 -3.97
N HIS A 109 -12.44 -14.20 -4.86
CA HIS A 109 -11.27 -13.36 -4.52
C HIS A 109 -11.67 -12.14 -3.68
N PHE A 110 -12.83 -11.56 -3.95
CA PHE A 110 -13.38 -10.49 -3.12
C PHE A 110 -13.74 -11.01 -1.71
N GLN A 111 -14.37 -12.19 -1.63
CA GLN A 111 -14.73 -12.83 -0.37
C GLN A 111 -13.51 -13.23 0.48
N SER A 112 -12.46 -13.77 -0.13
CA SER A 112 -11.24 -14.13 0.58
C SER A 112 -10.53 -12.93 1.21
N LEU A 113 -10.77 -11.72 0.69
CA LEU A 113 -10.26 -10.48 1.25
C LEU A 113 -11.17 -9.85 2.30
N GLY A 114 -12.43 -10.29 2.39
CA GLY A 114 -13.41 -9.80 3.36
C GLY A 114 -14.56 -8.99 2.77
N PHE A 115 -14.65 -8.88 1.45
CA PHE A 115 -15.80 -8.27 0.78
C PHE A 115 -16.91 -9.30 0.54
N TYR A 116 -18.08 -9.09 1.13
CA TYR A 116 -19.23 -9.96 0.92
C TYR A 116 -20.28 -9.23 0.08
N LEU A 117 -20.47 -9.78 -1.12
CA LEU A 117 -21.28 -9.25 -2.20
C LEU A 117 -22.27 -10.33 -2.62
N GLU A 118 -23.56 -10.01 -2.57
CA GLU A 118 -24.64 -10.93 -2.90
C GLU A 118 -25.36 -10.46 -4.16
N PRO A 119 -25.60 -11.33 -5.16
CA PRO A 119 -26.37 -10.95 -6.34
C PRO A 119 -27.81 -10.56 -5.96
N PHE A 120 -28.29 -9.44 -6.49
CA PHE A 120 -29.66 -8.94 -6.28
C PHE A 120 -30.53 -8.96 -7.55
N GLY A 121 -29.95 -9.42 -8.67
CA GLY A 121 -30.59 -9.48 -9.98
C GLY A 121 -30.05 -8.45 -10.95
N GLY A 122 -30.10 -8.77 -12.25
CA GLY A 122 -29.51 -7.95 -13.30
C GLY A 122 -28.00 -7.74 -13.09
N ASN A 123 -27.60 -6.49 -12.97
CA ASN A 123 -26.21 -6.08 -12.72
C ASN A 123 -26.02 -5.47 -11.32
N THR A 124 -26.87 -5.85 -10.37
CA THR A 124 -26.89 -5.28 -9.02
C THR A 124 -26.45 -6.30 -7.98
N TYR A 125 -25.61 -5.83 -7.06
CA TYR A 125 -25.12 -6.60 -5.91
C TYR A 125 -25.43 -5.86 -4.60
N ILE A 126 -25.68 -6.60 -3.54
CA ILE A 126 -25.78 -6.08 -2.17
C ILE A 126 -24.45 -6.32 -1.45
N ILE A 127 -23.86 -5.26 -0.92
CA ILE A 127 -22.69 -5.29 -0.06
C ILE A 127 -23.19 -5.50 1.37
N THR A 128 -22.84 -6.64 1.96
CA THR A 128 -23.25 -6.98 3.34
C THR A 128 -22.09 -6.88 4.33
N ALA A 129 -20.85 -7.06 3.88
CA ALA A 129 -19.65 -6.88 4.68
C ALA A 129 -18.47 -6.38 3.85
N VAL A 130 -17.53 -5.74 4.53
CA VAL A 130 -16.26 -5.26 3.98
C VAL A 130 -15.10 -5.71 4.90
N PRO A 131 -13.85 -5.71 4.44
CA PRO A 131 -12.72 -6.06 5.29
C PRO A 131 -12.64 -5.10 6.48
N ALA A 132 -12.38 -5.62 7.69
CA ALA A 132 -12.32 -4.80 8.90
C ALA A 132 -11.18 -3.77 8.89
N SER A 133 -10.17 -3.99 8.05
CA SER A 133 -9.05 -3.07 7.83
C SER A 133 -9.39 -1.86 6.97
N LEU A 134 -10.52 -1.87 6.25
CA LEU A 134 -10.90 -0.76 5.38
C LEU A 134 -11.59 0.35 6.18
N PRO A 135 -11.11 1.61 6.08
CA PRO A 135 -11.72 2.74 6.78
C PRO A 135 -13.16 3.02 6.28
N GLY A 136 -14.01 3.53 7.18
CA GLY A 136 -15.42 3.85 6.92
C GLY A 136 -15.60 4.98 5.91
N GLN A 137 -15.79 4.63 4.63
CA GLN A 137 -16.09 5.56 3.53
C GLN A 137 -17.06 4.90 2.52
N ASP A 138 -17.35 5.60 1.42
CA ASP A 138 -18.20 5.15 0.30
C ASP A 138 -17.69 3.83 -0.33
N TYR A 139 -18.02 2.70 0.32
CA TYR A 139 -17.60 1.37 -0.08
C TYR A 139 -18.10 0.99 -1.47
N ALA A 140 -19.27 1.50 -1.88
CA ALA A 140 -19.80 1.25 -3.21
C ALA A 140 -18.92 1.91 -4.28
N SER A 141 -18.51 3.17 -4.10
CA SER A 141 -17.56 3.81 -5.01
C SER A 141 -16.20 3.12 -4.99
N ILE A 142 -15.67 2.80 -3.80
CA ILE A 142 -14.38 2.10 -3.69
C ILE A 142 -14.41 0.76 -4.44
N LEU A 143 -15.49 -0.01 -4.29
CA LEU A 143 -15.64 -1.29 -4.99
C LEU A 143 -15.74 -1.13 -6.51
N ARG A 144 -16.47 -0.12 -7.01
CA ARG A 144 -16.48 0.17 -8.46
C ARG A 144 -15.07 0.48 -8.97
N ASP A 145 -14.34 1.34 -8.27
CA ASP A 145 -12.98 1.71 -8.66
C ASP A 145 -12.03 0.49 -8.63
N ILE A 146 -12.16 -0.39 -7.63
CA ILE A 146 -11.40 -1.66 -7.59
C ILE A 146 -11.75 -2.56 -8.77
N ILE A 147 -13.04 -2.69 -9.10
CA ILE A 147 -13.51 -3.55 -10.19
C ILE A 147 -12.97 -3.03 -11.53
N ASP A 148 -13.03 -1.72 -11.78
CA ASP A 148 -12.55 -1.15 -13.04
C ASP A 148 -11.01 -1.27 -13.18
N ASP A 149 -10.25 -1.00 -12.12
CA ASP A 149 -8.79 -1.17 -12.11
C ASP A 149 -8.38 -2.65 -12.27
N MET A 150 -9.10 -3.58 -11.64
CA MET A 150 -8.86 -5.00 -11.85
C MET A 150 -9.16 -5.40 -13.29
N ARG A 151 -10.26 -4.89 -13.86
CA ARG A 151 -10.68 -5.21 -15.23
C ARG A 151 -9.71 -4.66 -16.28
N THR A 152 -8.98 -3.59 -16.01
CA THR A 152 -7.96 -3.06 -16.93
C THR A 152 -6.61 -3.77 -16.80
N SER A 153 -6.40 -4.55 -15.73
CA SER A 153 -5.17 -5.30 -15.48
C SER A 153 -4.99 -6.49 -16.44
N ASN A 154 -3.76 -7.01 -16.57
CA ASN A 154 -3.48 -8.21 -17.37
C ASN A 154 -4.20 -9.46 -16.83
N LEU A 155 -4.42 -10.47 -17.68
CA LEU A 155 -5.19 -11.68 -17.31
C LEU A 155 -4.68 -12.38 -16.04
N THR A 156 -3.35 -12.54 -15.91
CA THR A 156 -2.73 -13.15 -14.71
C THR A 156 -3.04 -12.36 -13.44
N ASN A 157 -3.06 -11.04 -13.54
CA ASN A 157 -3.33 -10.15 -12.41
C ASN A 157 -4.82 -10.12 -12.06
N ARG A 158 -5.72 -10.26 -13.04
CA ARG A 158 -7.18 -10.33 -12.83
C ARG A 158 -7.61 -11.49 -11.92
N GLN A 159 -6.84 -12.58 -11.94
CA GLN A 159 -7.12 -13.80 -11.17
C GLN A 159 -6.27 -13.89 -9.89
N ASN A 160 -5.59 -12.81 -9.50
CA ASN A 160 -4.69 -12.82 -8.36
C ASN A 160 -5.28 -12.03 -7.19
N ALA A 161 -5.63 -12.72 -6.10
CA ALA A 161 -6.13 -12.10 -4.88
C ALA A 161 -5.14 -11.11 -4.25
N ILE A 162 -3.83 -11.36 -4.39
CA ILE A 162 -2.79 -10.43 -3.91
C ILE A 162 -2.85 -9.12 -4.70
N HIS A 163 -3.07 -9.20 -6.01
CA HIS A 163 -3.22 -8.00 -6.83
C HIS A 163 -4.50 -7.22 -6.48
N LEU A 164 -5.60 -7.94 -6.21
CA LEU A 164 -6.81 -7.32 -5.70
C LEU A 164 -6.55 -6.59 -4.38
N ALA A 165 -5.78 -7.19 -3.47
CA ALA A 165 -5.41 -6.56 -2.20
C ALA A 165 -4.56 -5.29 -2.42
N GLN A 166 -3.64 -5.28 -3.37
CA GLN A 166 -2.85 -4.09 -3.73
C GLN A 166 -3.75 -2.96 -4.22
N ILE A 167 -4.69 -3.26 -5.12
CA ILE A 167 -5.64 -2.29 -5.68
C ILE A 167 -6.59 -1.78 -4.58
N ALA A 168 -7.18 -2.68 -3.80
CA ALA A 168 -8.08 -2.32 -2.69
C ALA A 168 -7.39 -1.40 -1.68
N CYS A 169 -6.16 -1.71 -1.30
CA CYS A 169 -5.33 -0.87 -0.46
C CYS A 169 -5.10 0.54 -1.05
N ARG A 170 -4.80 0.63 -2.36
CA ARG A 170 -4.61 1.92 -3.04
C ARG A 170 -5.86 2.79 -2.95
N HIS A 171 -7.05 2.21 -3.16
CA HIS A 171 -8.32 2.95 -3.09
C HIS A 171 -8.80 3.24 -1.67
N ALA A 172 -8.36 2.47 -0.67
CA ALA A 172 -8.74 2.68 0.73
C ALA A 172 -8.06 3.93 1.35
N VAL A 173 -6.88 4.33 0.86
CA VAL A 173 -6.11 5.46 1.40
C VAL A 173 -6.36 6.73 0.58
N ARG A 174 -7.59 7.27 0.66
CA ARG A 174 -8.01 8.53 0.00
C ARG A 174 -8.00 9.76 0.91
N SER A 175 -8.07 9.57 2.23
CA SER A 175 -8.18 10.69 3.16
C SER A 175 -6.96 11.60 3.09
N THR A 176 -7.21 12.90 2.91
CA THR A 176 -6.21 13.97 2.97
C THR A 176 -6.27 14.75 4.29
N ALA A 177 -7.11 14.32 5.23
CA ALA A 177 -7.25 14.98 6.53
C ALA A 177 -5.97 14.78 7.38
N VAL A 178 -5.65 15.80 8.19
CA VAL A 178 -4.57 15.69 9.18
C VAL A 178 -5.01 14.73 10.28
N PRO A 179 -4.26 13.63 10.54
CA PRO A 179 -4.61 12.71 11.60
C PRO A 179 -4.44 13.35 12.99
N ASN A 180 -5.35 13.02 13.89
CA ASN A 180 -5.24 13.43 15.30
C ASN A 180 -4.13 12.66 16.03
N ALA A 181 -3.80 13.06 17.26
CA ALA A 181 -2.69 12.46 18.00
C ALA A 181 -2.86 10.95 18.25
N ASP A 182 -4.09 10.47 18.44
CA ASP A 182 -4.36 9.06 18.67
C ASP A 182 -4.20 8.24 17.39
N GLU A 183 -4.67 8.77 16.26
CA GLU A 183 -4.48 8.16 14.94
C GLU A 183 -2.99 8.12 14.56
N GLN A 184 -2.22 9.16 14.87
CA GLN A 184 -0.78 9.18 14.64
C GLN A 184 -0.07 8.05 15.40
N LYS A 185 -0.38 7.89 16.69
CA LYS A 185 0.15 6.81 17.52
C LYS A 185 -0.27 5.45 17.01
N TYR A 186 -1.54 5.29 16.66
CA TYR A 186 -2.08 4.05 16.10
C TYR A 186 -1.36 3.66 14.80
N ILE A 187 -1.19 4.59 13.85
CA ILE A 187 -0.48 4.31 12.59
C ILE A 187 0.97 3.89 12.86
N LEU A 188 1.67 4.58 13.76
CA LEU A 188 3.06 4.25 14.07
C LEU A 188 3.17 2.86 14.72
N GLN A 189 2.29 2.56 15.67
CA GLN A 189 2.24 1.25 16.34
C GLN A 189 1.93 0.14 15.34
N GLU A 190 0.87 0.27 14.55
CA GLU A 190 0.48 -0.73 13.57
C GLU A 190 1.55 -0.94 12.50
N LEU A 191 2.19 0.14 12.04
CA LEU A 191 3.24 0.05 11.02
C LEU A 191 4.40 -0.82 11.50
N ILE A 192 4.83 -0.67 12.75
CA ILE A 192 5.99 -1.39 13.29
C ILE A 192 5.67 -2.87 13.56
N HIS A 193 4.40 -3.22 13.75
CA HIS A 193 3.95 -4.62 13.83
C HIS A 193 3.73 -5.28 12.46
N CYS A 194 3.93 -4.54 11.36
CA CYS A 194 3.91 -5.12 10.02
C CYS A 194 5.16 -5.97 9.79
N GLU A 195 5.04 -7.02 8.98
CA GLU A 195 6.16 -7.88 8.56
C GLU A 195 7.16 -7.10 7.71
N MET A 196 6.69 -6.19 6.85
CA MET A 196 7.54 -5.33 6.02
C MET A 196 7.27 -3.85 6.30
N PRO A 197 7.71 -3.32 7.46
CA PRO A 197 7.32 -2.00 7.92
C PRO A 197 7.95 -0.86 7.12
N TYR A 198 9.03 -1.11 6.35
CA TYR A 198 9.86 -0.10 5.69
C TYR A 198 9.47 0.26 4.25
N THR A 199 8.60 -0.53 3.61
CA THR A 199 8.29 -0.39 2.18
C THR A 199 6.81 -0.58 1.96
N CYS A 200 6.13 0.25 1.16
CA CYS A 200 4.73 0.05 0.85
C CYS A 200 4.55 -1.05 -0.24
N PRO A 201 3.31 -1.52 -0.50
CA PRO A 201 3.07 -2.57 -1.51
C PRO A 201 3.52 -2.22 -2.93
N ASN A 202 3.74 -0.92 -3.21
CA ASN A 202 4.20 -0.40 -4.50
C ASN A 202 5.70 -0.05 -4.51
N GLY A 203 6.44 -0.34 -3.43
CA GLY A 203 7.90 -0.13 -3.36
C GLY A 203 8.37 1.20 -2.77
N ASN A 204 7.47 2.14 -2.45
CA ASN A 204 7.89 3.41 -1.82
C ASN A 204 8.29 3.19 -0.36
N PRO A 205 9.28 3.92 0.17
CA PRO A 205 9.61 3.86 1.59
C PRO A 205 8.45 4.39 2.44
N THR A 206 8.15 3.70 3.53
CA THR A 206 7.17 4.13 4.54
C THR A 206 7.80 5.02 5.60
N MET A 207 9.09 4.84 5.85
CA MET A 207 9.84 5.61 6.84
C MET A 207 11.29 5.83 6.39
N VAL A 208 11.84 6.97 6.79
CA VAL A 208 13.22 7.37 6.55
C VAL A 208 13.81 7.79 7.89
N HIS A 209 15.04 7.33 8.17
CA HIS A 209 15.79 7.73 9.35
C HIS A 209 16.95 8.63 8.94
N ILE A 210 17.09 9.77 9.59
CA ILE A 210 18.19 10.71 9.43
C ILE A 210 18.91 10.79 10.76
N THR A 211 20.15 10.29 10.80
CA THR A 211 20.93 10.27 12.04
C THR A 211 21.31 11.70 12.48
N TYR A 212 21.56 11.90 13.78
CA TYR A 212 22.11 13.19 14.24
C TYR A 212 23.42 13.55 13.53
N SER A 213 24.26 12.55 13.22
CA SER A 213 25.52 12.77 12.49
C SER A 213 25.31 13.31 11.07
N GLU A 214 24.27 12.85 10.37
CA GLU A 214 23.89 13.37 9.06
C GLU A 214 23.31 14.77 9.16
N LEU A 215 22.47 15.04 10.18
CA LEU A 215 21.94 16.38 10.42
C LEU A 215 23.09 17.37 10.68
N GLU A 216 24.01 17.05 11.58
CA GLU A 216 25.18 17.89 11.87
C GLU A 216 26.01 18.19 10.62
N LYS A 217 26.27 17.18 9.78
CA LYS A 217 26.99 17.38 8.52
C LYS A 217 26.30 18.37 7.58
N ARG A 218 24.97 18.42 7.57
CA ARG A 218 24.20 19.35 6.73
C ARG A 218 24.25 20.80 7.23
N PHE A 219 24.53 21.01 8.53
CA PHE A 219 24.67 22.35 9.11
C PHE A 219 26.13 22.85 9.16
N LYS A 220 27.11 21.95 9.06
CA LYS A 220 28.52 22.30 8.92
C LYS A 220 28.78 22.68 7.45
N ALA A 221 28.72 23.99 7.19
CA ALA A 221 29.19 24.60 5.94
C ALA A 221 30.71 24.47 5.80
#